data_AF-A0A7S0RPX1-F1
#
_entry.id   AF-A0A7S0RPX1-F1
#
_cell.length_a   1.000
_cell.length_b   1.000
_cell.length_c   1.000
_cell.angle_alpha   90.00
_cell.angle_beta   90.00
_cell.angle_gamma   90.00
#
_symmetry.space_group_name_H-M   'P 1'
#
loop_
_entity.id
_entity.type
_entity.pdbx_description
1 polymer ?
#
loop_
_entity_poly.entity_id
_entity_poly.type
_entity_poly.pdbx_seq_one_letter_code
_entity_poly.pdbx_strand_id
1 'polypeptide(L)'
;ALVARMATPDAKRLKTVDQNGPTAMEEDGPSTSFQNCSVQELMRPYYARLFPHQQFYKWLAYGNDSKHTQADQGFFQRREFCFTMDGDIFVRYQSFKDGAELADAITRRCPSKID
;
A
#
# COMPACT_ATOMS: atom_id res chain seq x y z
N ALA A 1 -76.51 30.19 4.55
CA ALA A 1 -76.70 30.54 3.12
C ALA A 1 -75.61 31.53 2.73
N LEU A 2 -75.04 31.60 1.53
CA LEU A 2 -74.96 30.74 0.35
C LEU A 2 -74.10 31.57 -0.64
N VAL A 3 -72.98 31.00 -1.11
CA VAL A 3 -72.36 31.14 -2.44
C VAL A 3 -71.91 32.52 -2.95
N ALA A 4 -70.60 32.60 -3.26
CA ALA A 4 -70.07 33.30 -4.45
C ALA A 4 -69.40 32.23 -5.34
N ARG A 5 -70.07 31.84 -6.43
CA ARG A 5 -69.86 32.21 -7.86
C ARG A 5 -68.77 31.39 -8.59
N MET A 6 -69.23 30.78 -9.68
CA MET A 6 -68.59 29.78 -10.56
C MET A 6 -67.68 30.43 -11.63
N ALA A 7 -66.65 29.72 -12.11
CA ALA A 7 -66.49 29.29 -13.52
C ALA A 7 -65.10 28.64 -13.82
N THR A 8 -65.16 27.55 -14.62
CA THR A 8 -64.17 26.67 -15.29
C THR A 8 -63.38 27.37 -16.44
N PRO A 9 -62.42 26.80 -17.24
CA PRO A 9 -62.17 25.40 -17.70
C PRO A 9 -60.70 24.89 -17.68
N ASP A 10 -60.38 23.59 -17.56
CA ASP A 10 -60.39 22.43 -18.50
C ASP A 10 -59.32 22.46 -19.61
N ALA A 11 -58.32 21.55 -19.54
CA ALA A 11 -57.68 20.89 -20.69
C ALA A 11 -56.58 19.90 -20.25
N LYS A 12 -56.75 18.64 -20.66
CA LYS A 12 -55.87 17.49 -20.45
C LYS A 12 -54.55 17.63 -21.23
N ARG A 13 -53.43 17.15 -20.68
CA ARG A 13 -52.33 16.63 -21.51
C ARG A 13 -51.66 15.41 -20.87
N LEU A 14 -51.92 14.28 -21.52
CA LEU A 14 -51.24 12.99 -21.40
C LEU A 14 -49.71 13.18 -21.44
N LYS A 15 -48.96 12.56 -20.52
CA LYS A 15 -47.52 12.31 -20.72
C LYS A 15 -47.30 10.82 -20.92
N THR A 16 -46.68 10.55 -22.05
CA THR A 16 -46.34 9.28 -22.68
C THR A 16 -45.31 8.48 -21.88
N VAL A 17 -45.42 7.16 -21.99
CA VAL A 17 -44.47 6.14 -21.54
C VAL A 17 -43.36 5.95 -22.57
N ASP A 18 -42.13 5.88 -22.03
CA ASP A 18 -40.90 5.17 -22.41
C ASP A 18 -40.13 5.34 -23.74
N GLN A 19 -38.81 5.26 -23.51
CA GLN A 19 -37.72 4.62 -24.27
C GLN A 19 -36.61 5.51 -24.84
N ASN A 20 -35.39 5.12 -24.46
CA ASN A 20 -34.05 5.45 -24.99
C ASN A 20 -33.27 6.56 -24.27
N GLY A 21 -32.75 6.24 -23.08
CA GLY A 21 -31.49 6.80 -22.58
C GLY A 21 -30.32 5.88 -22.98
N PRO A 22 -29.15 6.41 -23.37
CA PRO A 22 -28.05 5.60 -23.86
C PRO A 22 -27.50 4.73 -22.73
N THR A 23 -27.28 3.45 -23.04
CA THR A 23 -26.43 2.54 -22.25
C THR A 23 -25.12 3.25 -21.98
N ALA A 24 -24.91 3.70 -20.74
CA ALA A 24 -23.60 4.12 -20.29
C ALA A 24 -22.72 2.87 -20.38
N MET A 25 -21.77 2.90 -21.32
CA MET A 25 -20.72 1.91 -21.34
C MET A 25 -19.97 2.07 -20.03
N GLU A 26 -19.95 1.02 -19.20
CA GLU A 26 -18.99 0.96 -18.12
C GLU A 26 -17.60 0.98 -18.76
N GLU A 27 -16.93 2.11 -18.65
CA GLU A 27 -15.52 2.25 -18.97
C GLU A 27 -14.76 1.34 -18.01
N ASP A 28 -14.35 0.17 -18.50
CA ASP A 28 -13.29 -0.66 -17.91
C ASP A 28 -11.97 0.12 -18.03
N GLY A 29 -11.86 1.20 -17.24
CA GLY A 29 -10.59 1.86 -16.98
C GLY A 29 -9.64 0.85 -16.34
N PRO A 30 -8.32 0.94 -16.59
CA PRO A 30 -7.37 0.00 -16.03
C PRO A 30 -7.58 -0.05 -14.52
N SER A 31 -7.98 -1.22 -14.01
CA SER A 31 -8.29 -1.45 -12.60
C SER A 31 -7.10 -1.02 -11.74
N THR A 32 -7.11 0.23 -11.29
CA THR A 32 -6.16 0.81 -10.34
C THR A 32 -6.56 0.35 -8.95
N SER A 33 -6.56 -0.98 -8.75
CA SER A 33 -6.80 -1.65 -7.47
C SER A 33 -5.84 -1.22 -6.34
N PHE A 34 -4.80 -0.45 -6.66
CA PHE A 34 -3.89 0.18 -5.72
C PHE A 34 -4.45 1.44 -5.03
N GLN A 35 -5.51 2.08 -5.56
CA GLN A 35 -6.02 3.36 -5.03
C GLN A 35 -6.71 3.24 -3.65
N ASN A 36 -7.01 2.02 -3.20
CA ASN A 36 -7.74 1.78 -1.96
C ASN A 36 -6.92 1.10 -0.83
N CYS A 37 -5.61 0.87 -1.02
CA CYS A 37 -4.75 0.27 0.00
C CYS A 37 -3.91 1.34 0.71
N SER A 38 -3.82 1.26 2.03
CA SER A 38 -2.89 2.10 2.81
C SER A 38 -1.43 1.76 2.49
N VAL A 39 -0.52 2.71 2.69
CA VAL A 39 0.93 2.49 2.48
C VAL A 39 1.42 1.28 3.28
N GLN A 40 0.93 1.09 4.52
CA GLN A 40 1.32 -0.05 5.35
C GLN A 40 0.90 -1.40 4.77
N GLU A 41 -0.28 -1.48 4.17
CA GLU A 41 -0.73 -2.71 3.50
C GLU A 41 0.15 -3.03 2.26
N LEU A 42 0.73 -2.00 1.63
CA LEU A 42 1.65 -2.14 0.51
C LEU A 42 3.08 -2.50 0.94
N MET A 43 3.48 -2.25 2.20
CA MET A 43 4.83 -2.54 2.69
C MET A 43 5.16 -4.04 2.65
N ARG A 44 4.21 -4.91 2.99
CA ARG A 44 4.42 -6.36 2.99
C ARG A 44 4.76 -6.91 1.61
N PRO A 45 3.97 -6.69 0.54
CA PRO A 45 4.34 -7.14 -0.80
C PRO A 45 5.60 -6.43 -1.32
N TYR A 46 5.86 -5.18 -0.93
CA TYR A 46 7.10 -4.48 -1.26
C TYR A 46 8.33 -5.20 -0.71
N TYR A 47 8.38 -5.48 0.60
CA TYR A 47 9.50 -6.19 1.21
C TYR A 47 9.63 -7.63 0.72
N ALA A 48 8.51 -8.29 0.35
CA ALA A 48 8.56 -9.65 -0.17
C ALA A 48 9.10 -9.75 -1.61
N ARG A 49 8.89 -8.73 -2.46
CA ARG A 49 9.11 -8.85 -3.92
C ARG A 49 10.02 -7.80 -4.55
N LEU A 50 10.06 -6.59 -4.00
CA LEU A 50 10.70 -5.42 -4.62
C LEU A 50 11.92 -4.93 -3.86
N PHE A 51 11.90 -5.04 -2.53
CA PHE A 51 13.03 -4.58 -1.72
C PHE A 51 14.29 -5.39 -2.05
N PRO A 52 15.42 -4.74 -2.40
CA PRO A 52 16.60 -5.42 -2.89
C PRO A 52 17.46 -5.96 -1.74
N HIS A 53 16.94 -6.92 -0.97
CA HIS A 53 17.57 -7.46 0.25
C HIS A 53 19.04 -7.84 0.06
N GLN A 54 19.35 -8.56 -1.01
CA GLN A 54 20.71 -9.03 -1.26
C GLN A 54 21.67 -7.89 -1.58
N GLN A 55 21.25 -6.92 -2.39
CA GLN A 55 22.07 -5.77 -2.76
C GLN A 55 22.24 -4.82 -1.56
N PHE A 56 21.20 -4.64 -0.76
CA PHE A 56 21.25 -3.87 0.48
C PHE A 56 22.24 -4.47 1.48
N TYR A 57 22.19 -5.79 1.71
CA TYR A 57 23.19 -6.50 2.51
C TYR A 57 24.61 -6.33 1.96
N LYS A 58 24.83 -6.58 0.65
CA LYS A 58 26.14 -6.45 0.00
C LYS A 58 26.72 -5.04 0.14
N TRP A 59 25.87 -4.01 -0.02
CA TRP A 59 26.26 -2.62 0.17
C TRP A 59 26.76 -2.38 1.60
N LEU A 60 25.99 -2.82 2.60
CA LEU A 60 26.31 -2.59 4.00
C LEU A 60 27.46 -3.45 4.54
N ALA A 61 27.76 -4.58 3.89
CA ALA A 61 28.86 -5.47 4.25
C ALA A 61 30.23 -5.01 3.72
N TYR A 62 30.28 -4.10 2.74
CA TYR A 62 31.54 -3.62 2.14
C TYR A 62 32.50 -4.74 1.71
N GLY A 63 31.97 -5.83 1.15
CA GLY A 63 32.76 -7.00 0.74
C GLY A 63 33.04 -8.01 1.87
N ASN A 64 32.71 -7.71 3.13
CA ASN A 64 32.85 -8.63 4.26
C ASN A 64 31.70 -9.65 4.35
N ASP A 65 31.35 -10.30 3.24
CA ASP A 65 30.26 -11.29 3.15
C ASP A 65 30.75 -12.75 3.29
N SER A 66 31.93 -12.93 3.91
CA SER A 66 32.59 -14.22 4.15
C SER A 66 32.97 -15.01 2.89
N LYS A 67 32.99 -14.39 1.71
CA LYS A 67 33.34 -15.07 0.44
C LYS A 67 34.82 -15.00 0.08
N HIS A 68 35.64 -14.31 0.86
CA HIS A 68 37.08 -14.26 0.66
C HIS A 68 37.84 -14.37 1.97
N THR A 69 39.10 -14.80 1.90
CA THR A 69 39.95 -15.09 3.07
C THR A 69 40.17 -13.91 4.00
N GLN A 70 40.14 -12.68 3.46
CA GLN A 70 40.32 -11.43 4.22
C GLN A 70 39.01 -10.83 4.79
N ALA A 71 37.86 -11.50 4.62
CA ALA A 71 36.57 -10.93 5.04
C ALA A 71 36.43 -11.02 6.56
N ASP A 72 36.13 -9.91 7.22
CA ASP A 72 35.76 -9.92 8.63
C ASP A 72 34.30 -10.39 8.77
N GLN A 73 34.12 -11.64 9.19
CA GLN A 73 32.79 -12.23 9.36
C GLN A 73 31.91 -11.47 10.37
N GLY A 74 32.51 -10.76 11.32
CA GLY A 74 31.79 -9.97 12.32
C GLY A 74 31.43 -8.56 11.85
N PHE A 75 31.95 -8.10 10.71
CA PHE A 75 31.82 -6.71 10.26
C PHE A 75 30.35 -6.27 10.16
N PHE A 76 29.54 -7.06 9.45
CA PHE A 76 28.13 -6.75 9.27
C PHE A 76 27.33 -6.91 10.59
N GLN A 77 27.69 -7.88 11.43
CA GLN A 77 26.96 -8.21 12.67
C GLN A 77 27.04 -7.14 13.74
N ARG A 78 28.01 -6.22 13.63
CA ARG A 78 28.16 -5.08 14.53
C ARG A 78 27.36 -3.85 14.09
N ARG A 79 26.68 -3.91 12.93
CA ARG A 79 25.81 -2.85 12.45
C ARG A 79 24.49 -2.84 13.22
N GLU A 80 24.17 -1.70 13.80
CA GLU A 80 22.84 -1.42 14.36
C GLU A 80 21.85 -1.09 13.24
N PHE A 81 20.62 -1.59 13.42
CA PHE A 81 19.42 -1.19 12.71
C PHE A 81 18.37 -0.77 13.75
N CYS A 82 17.52 0.17 13.36
CA CYS A 82 16.32 0.56 14.08
C CYS A 82 15.10 0.37 13.18
N PHE A 83 14.12 -0.38 13.68
CA PHE A 83 12.85 -0.57 13.01
C PHE A 83 11.79 0.27 13.71
N THR A 84 11.17 1.18 12.96
CA THR A 84 9.97 1.87 13.43
C THR A 84 8.75 1.03 13.04
N MET A 85 7.93 0.65 14.01
CA MET A 85 6.68 -0.08 13.82
C MET A 85 5.49 0.89 13.86
N ASP A 86 4.29 0.38 13.60
CA ASP A 86 3.06 1.17 13.74
C ASP A 86 2.89 1.70 15.17
N GLY A 87 2.40 2.95 15.27
CA GLY A 87 2.31 3.66 16.54
C GLY A 87 3.63 4.26 17.04
N ASP A 88 4.59 4.48 16.14
CA ASP A 88 5.90 5.08 16.44
C ASP A 88 6.69 4.31 17.51
N ILE A 89 6.57 2.98 17.48
CA ILE A 89 7.32 2.09 18.36
C ILE A 89 8.69 1.82 17.73
N PHE A 90 9.76 2.22 18.42
CA PHE A 90 11.14 2.03 17.96
C PHE A 90 11.75 0.75 18.54
N VAL A 91 12.17 -0.16 17.67
CA VAL A 91 12.96 -1.33 18.04
C VAL A 91 14.41 -1.08 17.61
N ARG A 92 15.24 -0.70 18.57
CA ARG A 92 16.65 -0.29 18.36
C ARG A 92 17.63 -1.40 18.71
N TYR A 93 18.90 -1.16 18.41
CA TYR A 93 20.01 -2.07 18.73
C TYR A 93 19.83 -3.46 18.11
N GLN A 94 19.11 -3.53 16.99
CA GLN A 94 18.97 -4.76 16.22
C GLN A 94 20.22 -4.94 15.38
N SER A 95 20.80 -6.13 15.42
CA SER A 95 21.85 -6.51 14.49
C SER A 95 21.57 -7.91 13.96
N PHE A 96 22.17 -8.25 12.82
CA PHE A 96 21.90 -9.48 12.11
C PHE A 96 23.20 -10.12 11.67
N LYS A 97 23.25 -11.45 11.72
CA LYS A 97 24.42 -12.24 11.35
C LYS A 97 24.75 -12.10 9.86
N ASP A 98 23.73 -12.19 9.02
CA ASP A 98 23.86 -12.23 7.56
C ASP A 98 22.65 -11.60 6.86
N GLY A 99 22.72 -11.57 5.52
CA GLY A 99 21.67 -11.00 4.68
C GLY A 99 20.37 -11.79 4.71
N ALA A 100 20.39 -13.09 5.01
CA ALA A 100 19.17 -13.88 5.12
C ALA A 100 18.42 -13.54 6.41
N GLU A 101 19.13 -13.44 7.54
CA GLU A 101 18.53 -13.04 8.81
C GLU A 101 17.97 -11.60 8.75
N LEU A 102 18.68 -10.67 8.12
CA LEU A 102 18.17 -9.32 7.89
C LEU A 102 16.89 -9.34 7.04
N ALA A 103 16.89 -10.10 5.93
CA ALA A 103 15.74 -10.18 5.03
C ALA A 103 14.51 -10.78 5.71
N ASP A 104 14.70 -11.84 6.49
CA ASP A 104 13.66 -12.46 7.30
C ASP A 104 13.11 -11.50 8.35
N ALA A 105 13.97 -10.73 9.02
CA ALA A 105 13.56 -9.77 10.02
C ALA A 105 12.75 -8.61 9.42
N ILE A 106 13.20 -8.04 8.29
CA ILE A 106 12.48 -6.99 7.56
C ILE A 106 11.12 -7.51 7.09
N THR A 107 11.06 -8.69 6.48
CA THR A 107 9.82 -9.26 5.93
C THR A 107 8.82 -9.61 7.04
N ARG A 108 9.31 -10.20 8.14
CA ARG A 108 8.46 -10.63 9.26
C ARG A 108 7.92 -9.45 10.06
N ARG A 109 8.75 -8.44 10.33
CA ARG A 109 8.34 -7.27 11.12
C ARG A 109 7.64 -6.22 10.28
N CYS A 110 7.94 -6.14 8.99
CA CYS A 110 7.34 -5.19 8.06
C CYS A 110 7.38 -3.74 8.60
N PRO A 111 8.57 -3.20 8.91
CA PRO A 111 8.70 -1.89 9.54
C PRO A 111 8.23 -0.75 8.62
N SER A 112 7.76 0.34 9.21
CA SER A 112 7.40 1.57 8.51
C SER A 112 8.63 2.40 8.11
N LYS A 113 9.70 2.33 8.91
CA LYS A 113 11.00 2.95 8.66
C LYS A 113 12.13 2.03 9.12
N ILE A 114 13.24 2.10 8.40
CA ILE A 114 14.48 1.41 8.74
C ILE A 114 15.56 2.49 8.82
N ASP A 115 16.15 2.64 9.99
CA ASP A 115 17.33 3.48 10.23
C ASP A 115 18.56 2.61 10.48
#